data_AF-A0A8X6JQD0-F1
#
_entry.id   AF-A0A8X6JQD0-F1
#
_cell.length_a   1.000
_cell.length_b   1.000
_cell.length_c   1.000
_cell.angle_alpha   90.00
_cell.angle_beta   90.00
_cell.angle_gamma   90.00
#
_symmetry.space_group_name_H-M   'P 1'
#
loop_
_entity.id
_entity.type
_entity.pdbx_description
1 polymer ?
#
loop_
_entity_poly.entity_id
_entity_poly.type
_entity_poly.pdbx_seq_one_letter_code
_entity_poly.pdbx_strand_id
1 'polypeptide(L)'
;MLEGQSFPESARQRTNETGKKLIKKAIQKADEMIGRDVCLNERTVSSSNNTYPYRAIIETLLNHGYDSKTSQLTSELYYKDTVGRMNVYDENDKEPNEGFKSRVKFIKRSGTVDMVERLHVDLFNQDRLLLNLVDVKLKLIRSKPSFCLMGEGDYNVIFEHVSLYVRKVQINPAVVIGHAKALERTTAKYPID
;
A
#
# COMPACT_ATOMS: atom_id res chain seq x y z
N MET A 1 6.37 23.57 54.69
CA MET A 1 5.24 22.64 54.62
C MET A 1 5.16 22.17 53.18
N LEU A 2 5.30 20.86 52.93
CA LEU A 2 5.19 20.31 51.58
C LEU A 2 3.70 20.24 51.23
N GLU A 3 3.24 21.13 50.36
CA GLU A 3 1.90 21.07 49.78
C GLU A 3 1.82 19.84 48.86
N GLY A 4 1.48 18.70 49.45
CA GLY A 4 1.19 17.49 48.70
C GLY A 4 -0.16 17.63 48.01
N GLN A 5 -0.17 17.50 46.69
CA GLN A 5 -1.42 17.44 45.92
C GLN A 5 -2.33 16.35 46.48
N SER A 6 -3.63 16.63 46.53
CA SER A 6 -4.63 15.73 47.09
C SER A 6 -4.59 14.37 46.38
N PHE A 7 -4.65 13.26 47.14
CA PHE A 7 -4.63 11.88 46.59
C PHE A 7 -5.59 11.69 45.38
N PRO A 8 -6.84 12.19 45.43
CA PRO A 8 -7.75 12.21 44.28
C PRO A 8 -7.21 12.91 43.02
N GLU A 9 -6.49 14.02 43.16
CA GLU A 9 -5.92 14.78 42.03
C GLU A 9 -4.75 14.02 41.40
N SER A 10 -3.89 13.45 42.25
CA SER A 10 -2.79 12.58 41.82
C SER A 10 -3.29 11.33 41.10
N ALA A 11 -4.43 10.76 41.52
CA ALA A 11 -5.06 9.63 40.83
C ALA A 11 -5.59 10.00 39.43
N ARG A 12 -6.23 11.18 39.30
CA ARG A 12 -6.73 11.69 38.01
C ARG A 12 -5.61 12.03 37.02
N GLN A 13 -4.49 12.56 37.48
CA GLN A 13 -3.33 12.80 36.62
C GLN A 13 -2.75 11.49 36.08
N ARG A 14 -2.59 10.47 36.94
CA ARG A 14 -2.07 9.16 36.53
C ARG A 14 -2.96 8.45 35.52
N THR A 15 -4.28 8.51 35.67
CA THR A 15 -5.22 7.93 34.68
C THR A 15 -5.15 8.66 33.34
N ASN A 16 -5.04 9.99 33.35
CA ASN A 16 -4.88 10.79 32.13
C ASN A 16 -3.56 10.54 31.41
N GLU A 17 -2.44 10.43 32.13
CA GLU A 17 -1.14 10.10 31.56
C GLU A 17 -1.09 8.68 31.01
N THR A 18 -1.71 7.73 31.70
CA THR A 18 -1.83 6.34 31.24
C THR A 18 -2.68 6.26 29.98
N GLY A 19 -3.79 7.01 29.91
CA GLY A 19 -4.62 7.14 28.72
C GLY A 19 -3.85 7.73 27.53
N LYS A 20 -3.10 8.82 27.74
CA LYS A 20 -2.23 9.41 26.71
C LYS A 20 -1.15 8.45 26.24
N LYS A 21 -0.52 7.69 27.15
CA LYS A 21 0.50 6.69 26.82
C LYS A 21 -0.08 5.52 26.02
N LEU A 22 -1.29 5.07 26.37
CA LEU A 22 -2.02 4.05 25.63
C LEU A 22 -2.42 4.52 24.23
N ILE A 23 -2.93 5.76 24.11
CA ILE A 23 -3.25 6.36 22.81
C ILE A 23 -1.99 6.49 21.95
N LYS A 24 -0.89 7.00 22.51
CA LYS A 24 0.39 7.13 21.78
C LYS A 24 0.95 5.77 21.36
N LYS A 25 0.81 4.74 22.20
CA LYS A 25 1.19 3.35 21.88
C LYS A 25 0.26 2.72 20.84
N ALA A 26 -1.03 3.06 20.83
CA ALA A 26 -1.98 2.61 19.82
C ALA A 26 -1.74 3.28 18.46
N ILE A 27 -1.45 4.58 18.45
CA ILE A 27 -1.03 5.32 17.25
C ILE A 27 0.29 4.75 16.74
N GLN A 28 1.29 4.59 17.61
CA GLN A 28 2.57 3.99 17.24
C GLN A 28 2.44 2.53 16.75
N LYS A 29 1.54 1.73 17.35
CA LYS A 29 1.26 0.36 16.89
C LYS A 29 0.49 0.35 15.55
N ALA A 30 -0.34 1.36 15.28
CA ALA A 30 -0.97 1.57 13.98
C ALA A 30 0.07 2.04 12.94
N ASP A 31 1.07 2.82 13.35
CA ASP A 31 2.22 3.24 12.54
C ASP A 31 3.25 2.11 12.33
N GLU A 32 3.26 1.08 13.18
CA GLU A 32 4.15 -0.10 13.13
C GLU A 32 3.56 -1.32 12.38
N MET A 33 2.27 -1.29 12.05
CA MET A 33 1.63 -2.37 11.28
C MET A 33 1.64 -1.99 9.79
N ILE A 34 2.49 -2.61 8.98
CA ILE A 34 2.59 -2.35 7.54
C ILE A 34 1.97 -3.54 6.79
N GLY A 35 1.02 -3.28 5.91
CA GLY A 35 0.55 -4.30 4.97
C GLY A 35 -0.89 -4.08 4.54
N ARG A 36 -1.35 -4.94 3.63
CA ARG A 36 -2.68 -4.85 3.06
C ARG A 36 -3.50 -6.05 3.49
N ASP A 37 -4.55 -5.81 4.27
CA ASP A 37 -5.52 -6.86 4.56
C ASP A 37 -6.61 -6.80 3.48
N VAL A 38 -6.82 -7.91 2.79
CA VAL A 38 -7.94 -8.09 1.87
C VAL A 38 -8.86 -9.13 2.45
N CYS A 39 -10.11 -8.74 2.70
CA CYS A 39 -11.16 -9.65 3.13
C CYS A 39 -12.25 -9.72 2.07
N LEU A 40 -12.70 -10.93 1.80
CA LEU A 40 -13.91 -11.20 1.02
C LEU A 40 -14.98 -11.68 2.01
N ASN A 41 -16.05 -10.88 2.12
CA ASN A 41 -16.98 -10.91 3.24
C ASN A 41 -16.17 -10.83 4.56
N GLU A 42 -16.36 -11.81 5.44
CA GLU A 42 -15.66 -11.91 6.73
C GLU A 42 -14.40 -12.80 6.69
N ARG A 43 -14.00 -13.27 5.50
CA ARG A 43 -12.82 -14.14 5.36
C ARG A 43 -11.63 -13.34 4.83
N THR A 44 -10.58 -13.28 5.64
CA THR A 44 -9.27 -12.77 5.19
C THR A 44 -8.70 -13.70 4.12
N VAL A 45 -8.41 -13.14 2.93
CA VAL A 45 -7.81 -13.86 1.81
C VAL A 45 -6.33 -13.49 1.62
N SER A 46 -5.93 -12.29 2.02
CA SER A 46 -4.53 -11.87 2.07
C SER A 46 -4.30 -11.17 3.40
N SER A 47 -3.32 -11.64 4.17
CA SER A 47 -2.91 -11.02 5.42
C SER A 47 -1.74 -10.07 5.20
N SER A 48 -1.73 -8.98 5.97
CA SER A 48 -0.59 -8.08 6.05
C SER A 48 0.63 -8.77 6.69
N ASN A 49 1.66 -9.02 5.89
CA ASN A 49 3.04 -9.06 6.37
C ASN A 49 3.67 -7.72 5.99
N ASN A 50 4.53 -7.15 6.85
CA ASN A 50 5.21 -5.86 6.63
C ASN A 50 6.15 -5.84 5.39
N THR A 51 5.93 -6.70 4.40
CA THR A 51 6.77 -6.94 3.23
C THR A 51 6.08 -6.59 1.91
N TYR A 52 4.85 -6.05 1.92
CA TYR A 52 4.16 -5.60 0.70
C TYR A 52 5.05 -4.79 -0.27
N PRO A 53 5.83 -3.79 0.18
CA PRO A 53 6.65 -3.00 -0.75
C PRO A 53 7.75 -3.81 -1.45
N TYR A 54 8.31 -4.81 -0.77
CA TYR A 54 9.28 -5.73 -1.36
C TYR A 54 8.64 -6.64 -2.40
N ARG A 55 7.43 -7.12 -2.11
CA ARG A 55 6.65 -7.89 -3.07
C ARG A 55 6.34 -7.06 -4.32
N ALA A 56 5.87 -5.83 -4.13
CA ALA A 56 5.57 -4.91 -5.23
C ALA A 56 6.79 -4.70 -6.14
N ILE A 57 7.94 -4.32 -5.57
CA ILE A 57 9.14 -4.08 -6.38
C ILE A 57 9.64 -5.35 -7.08
N ILE A 58 9.57 -6.53 -6.43
CA ILE A 58 9.98 -7.81 -7.05
C ILE A 58 9.04 -8.15 -8.21
N GLU A 59 7.73 -8.03 -8.03
CA GLU A 59 6.75 -8.27 -9.08
C GLU A 59 6.98 -7.32 -10.27
N THR A 60 7.16 -6.02 -10.03
CA THR A 60 7.46 -5.03 -11.08
C THR A 60 8.76 -5.37 -11.83
N LEU A 61 9.79 -5.84 -11.11
CA LEU A 61 11.08 -6.20 -11.70
C LEU A 61 11.04 -7.49 -12.51
N LEU A 62 10.33 -8.52 -12.06
CA LEU A 62 10.38 -9.86 -12.65
C LEU A 62 9.27 -10.13 -13.66
N ASN A 63 8.08 -9.54 -13.48
CA ASN A 63 6.90 -9.88 -14.27
C ASN A 63 6.67 -8.97 -15.49
N HIS A 64 7.49 -7.94 -15.68
CA HIS A 64 7.33 -6.96 -16.76
C HIS A 64 8.49 -6.96 -17.75
N GLY A 65 8.13 -6.93 -19.03
CA GLY A 65 9.07 -6.78 -20.15
C GLY A 65 9.59 -5.35 -20.30
N TYR A 66 10.49 -5.16 -21.27
CA TYR A 66 11.09 -3.84 -21.58
C TYR A 66 10.02 -2.79 -21.93
N ASP A 67 9.06 -3.15 -22.77
CA ASP A 67 8.02 -2.23 -23.24
C ASP A 67 7.15 -1.73 -22.08
N SER A 68 6.69 -2.63 -21.20
CA SER A 68 5.91 -2.24 -20.02
C SER A 68 6.72 -1.34 -19.08
N LYS A 69 8.01 -1.64 -18.87
CA LYS A 69 8.92 -0.87 -18.01
C LYS A 69 9.24 0.53 -18.53
N THR A 70 9.14 0.73 -19.84
CA THR A 70 9.40 2.01 -20.51
C THR A 70 8.14 2.77 -20.90
N SER A 71 6.96 2.15 -20.74
CA SER A 71 5.66 2.76 -21.00
C SER A 71 4.79 2.74 -19.74
N GLN A 72 3.89 1.75 -19.58
CA GLN A 72 2.90 1.71 -18.51
C GLN A 72 3.50 1.97 -17.11
N LEU A 73 4.62 1.32 -16.76
CA LEU A 73 5.18 1.43 -15.42
C LEU A 73 5.75 2.83 -15.10
N THR A 74 5.93 3.70 -16.10
CA THR A 74 6.31 5.09 -15.82
C THR A 74 5.18 5.86 -15.11
N SER A 75 3.92 5.41 -15.20
CA SER A 75 2.80 5.97 -14.40
C SER A 75 2.85 5.57 -12.92
N GLU A 76 3.66 4.57 -12.59
CA GLU A 76 3.95 4.10 -11.23
C GLU A 76 5.28 4.68 -10.72
N LEU A 77 5.85 5.65 -11.45
CA LEU A 77 7.16 6.23 -11.19
C LEU A 77 8.32 5.23 -11.28
N TYR A 78 8.13 4.10 -11.97
CA TYR A 78 9.21 3.14 -12.22
C TYR A 78 10.14 3.65 -13.32
N TYR A 79 11.41 3.82 -12.98
CA TYR A 79 12.50 4.06 -13.93
C TYR A 79 13.64 3.14 -13.55
N LYS A 80 14.09 2.32 -14.51
CA LYS A 80 15.09 1.29 -14.25
C LYS A 80 16.40 1.92 -13.77
N ASP A 81 16.89 1.43 -12.64
CA ASP A 81 18.16 1.87 -12.09
C ASP A 81 19.35 1.44 -12.95
N THR A 82 20.43 2.22 -12.89
CA THR A 82 21.69 1.88 -13.56
C THR A 82 22.34 0.67 -12.88
N VAL A 83 22.82 -0.28 -13.68
CA VAL A 83 23.38 -1.56 -13.18
C VAL A 83 24.52 -1.28 -12.20
N GLY A 84 24.44 -1.87 -11.01
CA GLY A 84 25.44 -1.70 -9.94
C GLY A 84 25.39 -0.34 -9.20
N ARG A 85 24.45 0.54 -9.57
CA ARG A 85 24.36 1.92 -9.03
C ARG A 85 22.99 2.21 -8.39
N MET A 86 22.20 1.18 -8.06
CA MET A 86 20.85 1.34 -7.47
C MET A 86 20.85 2.18 -6.19
N ASN A 87 21.90 2.08 -5.36
CA ASN A 87 22.01 2.84 -4.10
C ASN A 87 22.55 4.27 -4.27
N VAL A 88 22.83 4.71 -5.50
CA VAL A 88 23.32 6.06 -5.78
C VAL A 88 22.13 6.99 -5.96
N TYR A 89 22.04 7.98 -5.07
CA TYR A 89 20.96 8.97 -5.04
C TYR A 89 21.49 10.42 -5.10
N ASP A 90 22.76 10.62 -5.47
CA ASP A 90 23.30 11.93 -5.81
C ASP A 90 23.11 12.20 -7.31
N GLU A 91 22.39 13.28 -7.64
CA GLU A 91 22.17 13.72 -9.03
C GLU A 91 23.48 14.17 -9.72
N ASN A 92 24.50 14.57 -8.93
CA ASN A 92 25.77 15.13 -9.41
C ASN A 92 26.93 14.13 -9.38
N ASP A 93 26.68 12.88 -9.03
CA ASP A 93 27.69 11.83 -9.11
C ASP A 93 28.24 11.72 -10.55
N LYS A 94 29.52 11.39 -10.69
CA LYS A 94 30.20 11.20 -11.99
C LYS A 94 29.53 10.10 -12.83
N GLU A 95 29.02 9.07 -12.18
CA GLU A 95 28.30 7.95 -12.78
C GLU A 95 26.92 7.82 -12.10
N PRO A 96 25.97 8.71 -12.41
CA PRO A 96 24.72 8.80 -11.68
C PRO A 96 23.81 7.61 -11.99
N ASN A 97 22.87 7.35 -11.09
CA ASN A 97 21.79 6.44 -11.37
C ASN A 97 20.72 7.14 -12.22
N GLU A 98 20.66 6.84 -13.51
CA GLU A 98 19.74 7.48 -14.45
C GLU A 98 18.25 7.27 -14.10
N GLY A 99 17.91 6.11 -13.50
CA GLY A 99 16.57 5.83 -13.02
C GLY A 99 16.18 6.75 -11.85
N PHE A 100 17.07 6.88 -10.87
CA PHE A 100 16.90 7.84 -9.78
C PHE A 100 16.79 9.29 -10.28
N LYS A 101 17.71 9.72 -11.16
CA LYS A 101 17.71 11.08 -11.73
C LYS A 101 16.43 11.41 -12.48
N SER A 102 15.80 10.42 -13.13
CA SER A 102 14.52 10.58 -13.78
C SER A 102 13.38 10.75 -12.77
N ARG A 103 13.36 9.95 -11.70
CA ARG A 103 12.34 10.02 -10.63
C ARG A 103 12.39 11.33 -9.84
N VAL A 104 13.58 11.83 -9.50
CA VAL A 104 13.73 13.07 -8.73
C VAL A 104 13.10 14.28 -9.42
N LYS A 105 13.13 14.33 -10.75
CA LYS A 105 12.56 15.45 -11.52
C LYS A 105 11.08 15.67 -11.24
N PHE A 106 10.31 14.62 -10.95
CA PHE A 106 8.88 14.71 -10.68
C PHE A 106 8.56 15.34 -9.32
N ILE A 107 9.43 15.13 -8.32
CA ILE A 107 9.18 15.51 -6.92
C ILE A 107 10.09 16.64 -6.42
N LYS A 108 10.96 17.16 -7.29
CA LYS A 108 11.92 18.22 -6.96
C LYS A 108 11.20 19.45 -6.42
N ARG A 109 11.76 20.08 -5.38
CA ARG A 109 11.17 21.25 -4.69
C ARG A 109 9.78 20.96 -4.08
N SER A 110 9.59 19.75 -3.55
CA SER A 110 8.31 19.31 -2.97
C SER A 110 7.16 19.31 -3.98
N GLY A 111 7.47 18.95 -5.23
CA GLY A 111 6.46 18.80 -6.27
C GLY A 111 5.52 17.62 -6.00
N THR A 112 4.24 17.82 -6.27
CA THR A 112 3.22 16.76 -6.22
C THR A 112 3.27 15.96 -7.52
N VAL A 113 3.11 14.63 -7.42
CA VAL A 113 3.07 13.73 -8.57
C VAL A 113 1.85 12.82 -8.46
N ASP A 114 1.12 12.69 -9.57
CA ASP A 114 0.03 11.74 -9.69
C ASP A 114 0.56 10.39 -10.13
N MET A 115 0.15 9.32 -9.43
CA MET A 115 0.52 7.96 -9.74
C MET A 115 -0.72 7.09 -9.86
N VAL A 116 -0.67 6.12 -10.77
CA VAL A 116 -1.72 5.11 -10.92
C VAL A 116 -1.05 3.76 -11.08
N GLU A 117 -1.30 2.87 -10.11
CA GLU A 117 -0.79 1.50 -10.06
C GLU A 117 -1.92 0.50 -9.79
N ARG A 118 -1.67 -0.78 -10.07
CA ARG A 118 -2.49 -1.88 -9.56
C ARG A 118 -2.01 -2.28 -8.17
N LEU A 119 -2.93 -2.70 -7.31
CA LEU A 119 -2.55 -3.22 -6.01
C LEU A 119 -1.91 -4.61 -6.17
N HIS A 120 -0.67 -4.79 -5.71
CA HIS A 120 0.06 -6.07 -5.77
C HIS A 120 -0.50 -7.09 -4.76
N VAL A 121 -1.66 -7.68 -5.08
CA VAL A 121 -2.35 -8.71 -4.30
C VAL A 121 -2.77 -9.82 -5.24
N ASP A 122 -2.58 -11.09 -4.85
CA ASP A 122 -2.86 -12.26 -5.70
C ASP A 122 -4.29 -12.24 -6.26
N LEU A 123 -5.27 -11.87 -5.43
CA LEU A 123 -6.67 -11.75 -5.83
C LEU A 123 -6.89 -10.76 -6.99
N PHE A 124 -6.04 -9.74 -7.13
CA PHE A 124 -6.14 -8.73 -8.19
C PHE A 124 -5.26 -9.02 -9.40
N ASN A 125 -4.37 -10.01 -9.27
CA ASN A 125 -3.49 -10.49 -10.35
C ASN A 125 -4.09 -11.65 -11.16
N GLN A 126 -5.32 -12.07 -10.84
CA GLN A 126 -6.06 -13.11 -11.56
C GLN A 126 -7.18 -12.53 -12.44
N ASP A 127 -7.53 -13.22 -13.52
CA ASP A 127 -8.42 -12.71 -14.57
C ASP A 127 -9.93 -12.89 -14.29
N ARG A 128 -10.31 -13.60 -13.23
CA ARG A 128 -11.71 -13.84 -12.84
C ARG A 128 -12.28 -12.64 -12.10
N LEU A 129 -13.42 -12.18 -12.57
CA LEU A 129 -14.20 -11.15 -11.90
C LEU A 129 -14.82 -11.70 -10.63
N LEU A 130 -14.87 -10.88 -9.58
CA LEU A 130 -15.61 -11.19 -8.37
C LEU A 130 -17.11 -11.26 -8.69
N LEU A 131 -17.77 -12.29 -8.16
CA LEU A 131 -19.21 -12.43 -8.23
C LEU A 131 -19.92 -11.30 -7.47
N ASN A 132 -21.16 -11.02 -7.87
CA ASN A 132 -22.02 -10.08 -7.16
C ASN A 132 -22.26 -10.52 -5.72
N LEU A 133 -22.58 -9.56 -4.85
CA LEU A 133 -22.88 -9.79 -3.43
C LEU A 133 -21.70 -10.38 -2.62
N VAL A 134 -20.47 -10.13 -3.08
CA VAL A 134 -19.25 -10.34 -2.29
C VAL A 134 -18.77 -8.99 -1.80
N ASP A 135 -18.81 -8.80 -0.48
CA ASP A 135 -18.27 -7.60 0.15
C ASP A 135 -16.75 -7.66 0.12
N VAL A 136 -16.10 -6.60 -0.35
CA VAL A 136 -14.63 -6.51 -0.40
C VAL A 136 -14.19 -5.46 0.58
N LYS A 137 -13.39 -5.85 1.57
CA LYS A 137 -12.77 -4.94 2.51
C LYS A 137 -11.28 -4.86 2.22
N LEU A 138 -10.81 -3.63 1.98
CA LEU A 138 -9.40 -3.32 1.77
C LEU A 138 -8.89 -2.43 2.89
N LYS A 139 -7.82 -2.87 3.54
CA LYS A 139 -7.06 -2.04 4.47
C LYS A 139 -5.72 -1.73 3.82
N LEU A 140 -5.45 -0.46 3.55
CA LEU A 140 -4.17 -0.02 3.01
C LEU A 140 -3.39 0.65 4.12
N ILE A 141 -2.17 0.16 4.39
CA ILE A 141 -1.29 0.77 5.36
C ILE A 141 -0.04 1.29 4.68
N ARG A 142 0.32 2.53 5.02
CA ARG A 142 1.42 3.26 4.41
C ARG A 142 2.77 2.80 4.96
N SER A 143 3.76 2.69 4.08
CA SER A 143 5.14 2.44 4.49
C SER A 143 5.79 3.68 5.09
N LYS A 144 6.85 3.48 5.89
CA LYS A 144 7.62 4.59 6.47
C LYS A 144 8.26 5.42 5.35
N PRO A 145 8.37 6.76 5.49
CA PRO A 145 9.03 7.61 4.48
C PRO A 145 10.45 7.15 4.13
N SER A 146 11.21 6.65 5.11
CA SER A 146 12.56 6.10 4.92
C SER A 146 12.62 4.86 4.01
N PHE A 147 11.49 4.18 3.81
CA PHE A 147 11.38 3.10 2.83
C PHE A 147 10.96 3.64 1.46
N CYS A 148 10.07 4.64 1.43
CA CYS A 148 9.50 5.17 0.19
C CYS A 148 10.47 6.06 -0.61
N LEU A 149 11.41 6.73 0.07
CA LEU A 149 12.29 7.74 -0.53
C LEU A 149 13.77 7.39 -0.31
N MET A 150 14.60 7.75 -1.29
CA MET A 150 16.06 7.69 -1.21
C MET A 150 16.61 9.12 -1.24
N GLY A 151 17.42 9.50 -0.25
CA GLY A 151 18.03 10.82 -0.18
C GLY A 151 18.58 11.14 1.21
N GLU A 152 19.34 12.22 1.28
CA GLU A 152 19.86 12.79 2.53
C GLU A 152 18.90 13.86 3.04
N GLY A 153 18.15 13.54 4.10
CA GLY A 153 17.25 14.49 4.76
C GLY A 153 16.00 13.84 5.35
N ASP A 154 15.37 14.56 6.28
CA ASP A 154 14.11 14.16 6.88
C ASP A 154 12.94 14.55 5.97
N TYR A 155 12.72 13.74 4.93
CA TYR A 155 11.61 13.92 4.00
C TYR A 155 10.33 13.26 4.50
N ASN A 156 9.20 13.93 4.27
CA ASN A 156 7.87 13.41 4.54
C ASN A 156 7.13 13.14 3.23
N VAL A 157 6.41 12.02 3.19
CA VAL A 157 5.45 11.73 2.11
C VAL A 157 4.07 12.17 2.58
N ILE A 158 3.32 12.88 1.76
CA ILE A 158 1.96 13.32 2.04
C ILE A 158 1.07 12.86 0.88
N PHE A 159 -0.08 12.27 1.20
CA PHE A 159 -1.10 11.96 0.21
C PHE A 159 -2.10 13.10 0.17
N GLU A 160 -2.14 13.85 -0.92
CA GLU A 160 -3.16 14.89 -1.13
C GLU A 160 -4.51 14.28 -1.47
N HIS A 161 -4.52 13.27 -2.34
CA HIS A 161 -5.73 12.60 -2.80
C HIS A 161 -5.45 11.12 -3.07
N VAL A 162 -6.36 10.24 -2.66
CA VAL A 162 -6.28 8.79 -2.89
C VAL A 162 -7.65 8.31 -3.36
N SER A 163 -7.67 7.58 -4.48
CA SER A 163 -8.89 7.01 -5.06
C SER A 163 -8.66 5.58 -5.52
N LEU A 164 -9.70 4.76 -5.41
CA LEU A 164 -9.70 3.39 -5.88
C LEU A 164 -10.67 3.24 -7.06
N TYR A 165 -10.14 2.79 -8.20
CA TYR A 165 -10.94 2.52 -9.40
C TYR A 165 -11.27 1.04 -9.48
N VAL A 166 -12.56 0.71 -9.47
CA VAL A 166 -13.04 -0.67 -9.57
C VAL A 166 -13.83 -0.85 -10.86
N ARG A 167 -13.49 -1.88 -11.64
CA ARG A 167 -14.23 -2.22 -12.86
C ARG A 167 -15.46 -3.06 -12.51
N LYS A 168 -16.65 -2.55 -12.84
CA LYS A 168 -17.91 -3.30 -12.81
C LYS A 168 -18.27 -3.74 -14.22
N VAL A 169 -18.60 -5.02 -14.41
CA VAL A 169 -19.01 -5.57 -15.71
C VAL A 169 -20.48 -5.93 -15.67
N GLN A 170 -21.22 -5.49 -16.70
CA GLN A 170 -22.60 -5.88 -16.90
C GLN A 170 -22.65 -7.15 -17.75
N ILE A 171 -23.31 -8.18 -17.25
CA ILE A 171 -23.37 -9.51 -17.87
C ILE A 171 -24.78 -9.74 -18.40
N ASN A 172 -24.92 -10.50 -19.49
CA ASN A 172 -26.21 -10.93 -20.01
C ASN A 172 -27.03 -11.66 -18.91
N PRO A 173 -28.33 -11.31 -18.70
CA PRO A 173 -29.16 -11.94 -17.68
C PRO A 173 -29.21 -13.47 -17.70
N ALA A 174 -29.15 -14.09 -18.88
CA ALA A 174 -29.14 -15.56 -19.00
C ALA A 174 -27.91 -16.20 -18.33
N VAL A 175 -26.75 -15.54 -18.42
CA VAL A 175 -25.50 -15.99 -17.78
C VAL A 175 -25.58 -15.83 -16.27
N VAL A 176 -26.20 -14.74 -15.78
CA VAL A 176 -26.41 -14.52 -14.34
C VAL A 176 -27.28 -15.62 -13.74
N ILE A 177 -28.37 -16.02 -14.42
CA ILE A 177 -29.21 -17.16 -14.01
C ILE A 177 -28.42 -18.46 -14.02
N GLY A 178 -27.57 -18.67 -15.04
CA GLY A 178 -26.68 -19.82 -15.12
C GLY A 178 -25.71 -19.89 -13.94
N HIS A 179 -25.09 -18.77 -13.57
CA HIS A 179 -24.23 -18.68 -12.38
C HIS A 179 -24.99 -18.99 -11.09
N ALA A 180 -26.20 -18.44 -10.90
CA ALA A 180 -27.01 -18.72 -9.72
C ALA A 180 -27.31 -20.22 -9.56
N LYS A 181 -27.73 -20.90 -10.64
CA LYS A 181 -27.96 -22.36 -10.63
C LYS A 181 -26.69 -23.18 -10.39
N ALA A 182 -25.55 -22.74 -10.93
CA ALA A 182 -24.28 -23.43 -10.70
C ALA A 182 -23.82 -23.31 -9.23
N LEU A 183 -24.09 -22.16 -8.60
CA LEU A 183 -23.74 -21.89 -7.20
C LEU A 183 -24.58 -22.69 -6.19
N GLU A 184 -25.76 -23.18 -6.57
CA GLU A 184 -26.55 -24.13 -5.76
C GLU A 184 -25.84 -25.49 -5.60
N ARG A 185 -25.01 -25.87 -6.58
CA ARG A 185 -24.35 -27.18 -6.62
C ARG A 185 -22.86 -27.13 -6.30
N THR A 186 -22.20 -26.01 -6.62
CA THR A 186 -20.74 -25.89 -6.57
C THR A 186 -20.32 -24.51 -6.09
N THR A 187 -19.20 -24.42 -5.37
CA THR A 187 -18.65 -23.14 -4.93
C THR A 187 -17.83 -22.46 -6.02
N ALA A 188 -17.86 -21.12 -6.03
CA ALA A 188 -16.94 -20.34 -6.86
C ALA A 188 -15.51 -20.51 -6.34
N LYS A 189 -14.58 -20.75 -7.26
CA LYS A 189 -13.16 -20.89 -6.96
C LYS A 189 -12.38 -19.80 -7.68
N TYR A 190 -11.58 -19.06 -6.92
CA TYR A 190 -10.63 -18.08 -7.44
C TYR A 190 -9.22 -18.66 -7.30
N PRO A 191 -8.38 -18.59 -8.34
CA PRO A 191 -6.99 -18.99 -8.24
C PRO A 191 -6.26 -17.89 -7.46
N ILE A 192 -6.12 -18.13 -6.16
CA ILE A 192 -5.32 -17.34 -5.24
C ILE A 192 -4.42 -18.34 -4.49
N ASP A 193 -3.16 -17.98 -4.34
CA ASP A 193 -2.18 -18.77 -3.57
C ASP A 193 -2.28 -18.51 -2.06
#